data_AF-A0A356T5F9-F1
#
_entry.id   AF-A0A356T5F9-F1
#
_cell.length_a   1.000
_cell.length_b   1.000
_cell.length_c   1.000
_cell.angle_alpha   90.00
_cell.angle_beta   90.00
_cell.angle_gamma   90.00
#
_symmetry.space_group_name_H-M   'P 1'
#
loop_
_entity.id
_entity.type
_entity.pdbx_description
1 polymer ?
#
loop_
_entity_poly.entity_id
_entity_poly.type
_entity_poly.pdbx_seq_one_letter_code
_entity_poly.pdbx_strand_id
1 'polypeptide(L)'
;GARIQPHVDTDLDLGAGVVRLHLPIHTHEDVQFFIGGIRCGFGEGELWYGDFSRTHHVLNASPITRVHLVLDAELDPALAACFPEGYLRQLRR
;
A
#
# COMPACT_ATOMS: atom_id res chain seq x y z
N GLY A 1 -1.97 -12.94 -17.22
CA GLY A 1 -1.84 -11.91 -16.17
C GLY A 1 -3.20 -11.39 -15.74
N ALA A 2 -3.24 -10.56 -14.71
CA ALA A 2 -4.45 -9.94 -14.17
C ALA A 2 -4.17 -8.46 -13.88
N ARG A 3 -5.21 -7.62 -13.88
CA ARG A 3 -5.07 -6.20 -13.56
C ARG A 3 -6.19 -5.72 -12.66
N ILE A 4 -5.84 -4.78 -11.80
CA ILE A 4 -6.77 -3.91 -11.08
C ILE A 4 -6.71 -2.56 -11.77
N GLN A 5 -7.86 -2.06 -12.23
CA GLN A 5 -7.94 -0.80 -12.96
C GLN A 5 -7.61 0.39 -12.04
N PRO A 6 -7.22 1.55 -12.58
CA PRO A 6 -7.05 2.77 -11.80
C PRO A 6 -8.29 3.10 -10.98
N HIS A 7 -8.12 3.22 -9.67
CA HIS A 7 -9.16 3.59 -8.72
C HIS A 7 -8.56 4.29 -7.50
N VAL A 8 -9.43 4.80 -6.64
CA VAL A 8 -9.10 5.33 -5.32
C VAL A 8 -9.90 4.53 -4.30
N ASP A 9 -9.29 4.22 -3.16
CA ASP A 9 -10.02 3.69 -2.03
C ASP A 9 -10.35 4.84 -1.09
N THR A 10 -11.64 5.06 -0.83
CA THR A 10 -12.08 6.13 0.08
C THR A 10 -11.77 5.73 1.52
N ASP A 11 -11.39 6.71 2.35
CA ASP A 11 -11.14 6.56 3.78
C ASP A 11 -9.96 5.63 4.17
N LEU A 12 -9.04 5.35 3.24
CA LEU A 12 -7.81 4.56 3.48
C LEU A 12 -6.55 5.41 3.35
N ASP A 13 -6.46 6.42 4.22
CA ASP A 13 -5.25 7.19 4.44
C ASP A 13 -5.04 7.48 5.93
N LEU A 14 -3.81 7.86 6.28
CA LEU A 14 -3.42 8.18 7.65
C LEU A 14 -4.26 9.30 8.29
N GLY A 15 -4.83 10.22 7.49
CA GLY A 15 -5.70 11.30 7.97
C GLY A 15 -7.10 10.83 8.33
N ALA A 16 -7.59 9.75 7.69
CA ALA A 16 -8.84 9.08 8.04
C ALA A 16 -8.72 8.20 9.30
N GLY A 17 -7.49 7.97 9.80
CA GLY A 17 -7.23 7.17 11.00
C GLY A 17 -7.25 5.65 10.75
N VAL A 18 -7.39 5.22 9.50
CA VAL A 18 -7.29 3.81 9.08
C VAL A 18 -6.25 3.69 7.98
N VAL A 19 -5.31 2.77 8.16
CA VAL A 19 -4.27 2.49 7.18
C VAL A 19 -4.44 1.11 6.57
N ARG A 20 -4.17 1.00 5.28
CA ARG A 20 -4.04 -0.28 4.58
C ARG A 20 -2.57 -0.64 4.45
N LEU A 21 -2.21 -1.78 5.03
CA LEU A 21 -0.88 -2.35 4.99
C LEU A 21 -0.86 -3.56 4.06
N HIS A 22 0.22 -3.71 3.32
CA HIS A 22 0.46 -4.85 2.45
C HIS A 22 1.71 -5.60 2.90
N LEU A 23 1.57 -6.91 3.09
CA LEU A 23 2.68 -7.84 3.25
C LEU A 23 2.67 -8.80 2.05
N PRO A 24 3.57 -8.63 1.06
CA PRO A 24 3.68 -9.55 -0.06
C PRO A 24 4.18 -10.91 0.45
N ILE A 25 3.37 -11.95 0.27
CA ILE A 25 3.71 -13.34 0.61
C ILE A 25 4.35 -14.02 -0.59
N HIS A 26 3.81 -13.76 -1.78
CA HIS A 26 4.37 -14.22 -3.05
C HIS A 26 4.18 -13.15 -4.13
N THR A 27 5.27 -12.69 -4.75
CA THR A 27 5.25 -11.62 -5.76
C THR A 27 6.32 -11.84 -6.84
N HIS A 28 6.36 -10.96 -7.84
CA HIS A 28 7.30 -11.03 -8.95
C HIS A 28 7.77 -9.63 -9.35
N GLU A 29 8.97 -9.51 -9.92
CA GLU A 29 9.50 -8.23 -10.44
C GLU A 29 8.65 -7.62 -11.57
N ASP A 30 7.91 -8.48 -12.29
CA ASP A 30 6.95 -8.09 -13.34
C ASP A 30 5.59 -7.63 -12.78
N VAL A 31 5.40 -7.67 -11.46
CA VAL A 31 4.26 -7.00 -10.83
C VAL A 31 4.52 -5.50 -10.84
N GLN A 32 3.60 -4.76 -11.44
CA GLN A 32 3.66 -3.32 -11.52
C GLN A 32 2.55 -2.75 -10.63
N PHE A 33 2.95 -2.18 -9.49
CA PHE A 33 2.06 -1.44 -8.61
C PHE A 33 2.35 0.04 -8.77
N PHE A 34 1.32 0.85 -8.98
CA PHE A 34 1.45 2.31 -9.04
C PHE A 34 0.55 2.98 -8.03
N ILE A 35 1.07 3.99 -7.32
CA ILE A 35 0.32 4.85 -6.39
C ILE A 35 0.65 6.30 -6.73
N GLY A 36 -0.36 7.11 -7.03
CA GLY A 36 -0.17 8.51 -7.41
C GLY A 36 0.75 8.71 -8.62
N GLY A 37 0.80 7.73 -9.54
CA GLY A 37 1.68 7.73 -10.71
C GLY A 37 3.11 7.25 -10.46
N ILE A 38 3.48 6.94 -9.21
CA ILE A 38 4.81 6.42 -8.86
C ILE A 38 4.77 4.90 -8.87
N ARG A 39 5.74 4.25 -9.53
CA ARG A 39 5.91 2.80 -9.48
C ARG A 39 6.48 2.40 -8.12
N CYS A 40 5.78 1.52 -7.41
CA CYS A 40 6.20 0.99 -6.12
C CYS A 40 6.56 -0.48 -6.26
N GLY A 41 7.74 -0.86 -5.76
CA GLY A 41 8.19 -2.25 -5.73
C GLY A 41 7.94 -2.86 -4.36
N PHE A 42 6.86 -3.61 -4.20
CA PHE A 42 6.54 -4.27 -2.93
C PHE A 42 7.25 -5.63 -2.89
N GLY A 43 8.33 -5.75 -2.13
CA GLY A 43 9.13 -6.97 -2.01
C GLY A 43 8.53 -8.03 -1.06
N GLU A 44 8.86 -9.30 -1.31
CA GLU A 44 8.41 -10.41 -0.46
C GLU A 44 8.90 -10.25 0.99
N GLY A 45 8.00 -10.45 1.96
CA GLY A 45 8.31 -10.36 3.39
C GLY A 45 8.41 -8.94 3.95
N GLU A 46 8.24 -7.91 3.13
CA GLU A 46 8.28 -6.52 3.57
C GLU A 46 6.88 -5.99 3.91
N LEU A 47 6.76 -5.20 4.98
CA LEU A 47 5.51 -4.53 5.32
C LEU A 47 5.46 -3.14 4.69
N TRP A 48 4.50 -2.93 3.81
CA TRP A 48 4.34 -1.70 3.03
C TRP A 48 3.09 -0.94 3.44
N TYR A 49 3.23 0.37 3.63
CA TYR A 49 2.12 1.31 3.63
C TYR A 49 2.09 2.03 2.26
N GLY A 50 0.90 2.14 1.69
CA GLY A 50 0.61 2.96 0.52
C GLY A 50 -0.52 3.93 0.84
N ASP A 51 -0.43 5.16 0.35
CA ASP A 51 -1.54 6.13 0.41
C ASP A 51 -2.56 5.78 -0.69
N PHE A 52 -3.54 4.93 -0.36
CA PHE A 52 -4.54 4.40 -1.30
C PHE A 52 -5.70 5.37 -1.58
N SER A 53 -5.75 6.50 -0.85
CA SER A 53 -6.58 7.66 -1.24
C SER A 53 -6.15 8.26 -2.58
N ARG A 54 -4.89 8.03 -2.99
CA ARG A 54 -4.38 8.40 -4.30
C ARG A 54 -4.77 7.35 -5.34
N THR A 55 -4.93 7.80 -6.58
CA THR A 55 -5.17 6.90 -7.71
C THR A 55 -4.09 5.83 -7.77
N HIS A 56 -4.50 4.58 -7.74
CA HIS A 56 -3.59 3.44 -7.77
C HIS A 56 -4.13 2.32 -8.66
N HIS A 57 -3.21 1.50 -9.16
CA HIS A 57 -3.55 0.36 -10.02
C HIS A 57 -2.44 -0.70 -9.96
N VAL A 58 -2.80 -1.91 -10.37
CA VAL A 58 -1.88 -3.04 -10.36
C VAL A 58 -1.99 -3.80 -11.67
N LEU A 59 -0.84 -4.15 -12.25
CA LEU A 59 -0.74 -5.13 -13.32
C LEU A 59 0.16 -6.28 -12.85
N ASN A 60 -0.39 -7.48 -12.81
CA ASN A 60 0.40 -8.70 -12.70
C ASN A 60 0.63 -9.26 -14.11
N ALA A 61 1.78 -8.92 -14.70
CA ALA A 61 2.22 -9.44 -15.99
C ALA A 61 3.03 -10.76 -15.89
N SER A 62 3.31 -11.21 -14.67
CA SER A 62 4.08 -12.43 -14.41
C SER A 62 3.28 -13.71 -14.70
N PRO A 63 3.95 -14.87 -14.82
CA PRO A 63 3.29 -16.17 -14.94
C PRO A 63 2.78 -16.73 -13.61
N ILE A 64 3.04 -16.06 -12.48
CA ILE A 64 2.72 -16.59 -11.14
C ILE A 64 1.47 -15.95 -10.53
N THR A 65 0.86 -16.68 -9.59
CA THR A 65 -0.16 -16.15 -8.70
C THR A 65 0.50 -15.25 -7.65
N ARG A 66 0.24 -13.95 -7.74
CA ARG A 66 0.62 -12.98 -6.72
C ARG A 66 -0.30 -13.09 -5.51
N VAL A 67 0.25 -13.19 -4.31
CA VAL A 67 -0.48 -13.25 -3.03
C VAL A 67 0.09 -12.21 -2.08
N HIS A 68 -0.75 -11.27 -1.63
CA HIS A 68 -0.42 -10.31 -0.57
C HIS A 68 -1.41 -10.52 0.57
N LEU A 69 -0.93 -10.51 1.81
CA LEU A 69 -1.77 -10.24 2.96
C LEU A 69 -2.04 -8.73 3.00
N VAL A 70 -3.31 -8.35 3.03
CA VAL A 70 -3.75 -6.95 3.13
C VAL A 70 -4.44 -6.78 4.46
N LEU A 71 -4.02 -5.79 5.24
CA LEU A 71 -4.52 -5.50 6.58
C LEU A 71 -5.01 -4.06 6.61
N ASP A 72 -6.30 -3.87 6.83
CA ASP A 72 -6.85 -2.56 7.19
C ASP A 72 -6.84 -2.47 8.72
N ALA A 73 -6.15 -1.46 9.26
CA ALA A 73 -5.93 -1.31 10.68
C ALA A 73 -6.15 0.15 11.12
N GLU A 74 -6.70 0.33 12.31
CA GLU A 74 -6.75 1.64 12.96
C GLU A 74 -5.33 2.12 13.26
N LEU A 75 -5.07 3.41 13.00
CA LEU A 75 -3.79 4.04 13.30
C LEU A 75 -3.71 4.38 14.79
N ASP A 76 -3.45 3.36 15.61
CA ASP A 76 -3.20 3.54 17.03
C ASP A 76 -1.79 4.13 17.30
N PRO A 77 -1.48 4.55 18.53
CA PRO A 77 -0.17 5.12 18.86
C PRO A 77 1.00 4.16 18.63
N ALA A 78 0.81 2.84 18.76
CA ALA A 78 1.88 1.87 18.57
C ALA A 78 2.21 1.69 17.10
N LEU A 79 1.21 1.60 16.23
CA LEU A 79 1.36 1.54 14.78
C LEU A 79 1.89 2.87 14.23
N ALA A 80 1.41 4.01 14.74
CA ALA A 80 1.93 5.32 14.37
C ALA A 80 3.43 5.43 14.65
N ALA A 81 3.93 4.89 15.77
CA ALA A 81 5.35 4.91 16.11
C ALA A 81 6.24 4.14 15.12
N CYS A 82 5.68 3.28 14.25
CA CYS A 82 6.42 2.60 13.19
C CYS A 82 6.70 3.50 11.96
N PHE A 83 6.03 4.64 11.85
CA PHE A 83 6.23 5.57 10.73
C PHE A 83 7.33 6.61 11.04
N PRO A 84 8.06 7.11 10.03
CA PRO A 84 9.04 8.18 10.24
C PRO A 84 8.39 9.43 10.85
N GLU A 85 9.00 10.02 11.88
CA GLU A 85 8.45 11.20 12.58
C GLU A 85 8.16 12.38 11.65
N GLY A 86 8.98 12.58 10.62
CA GLY A 86 8.80 13.64 9.64
C GLY A 86 7.53 13.45 8.80
N TYR A 87 7.10 12.21 8.61
CA TYR A 87 5.90 11.85 7.88
C TYR A 87 4.64 12.09 8.72
N LEU A 88 4.64 11.66 9.99
CA LEU A 88 3.52 11.85 10.91
C LEU A 88 3.22 13.34 11.20
N ARG A 89 4.24 14.20 11.21
CA ARG A 89 4.05 15.65 11.39
C ARG A 89 3.18 16.28 10.30
N GLN A 90 3.13 15.70 9.10
CA GLN A 90 2.33 16.22 8.00
C GLN A 90 0.83 16.01 8.21
N LEU A 91 0.45 15.09 9.10
CA LEU A 91 -0.95 14.73 9.41
C LEU A 91 -1.57 15.62 10.48
N ARG A 92 -0.77 16.32 11.30
CA ARG A 92 -1.24 17.15 12.42
C ARG A 92 -1.66 18.57 12.00
N ARG A 93 -2.30 18.72 10.85
CA ARG A 93 -2.80 20.03 10.39
C ARG A 93 -3.98 20.51 11.22
#